data_AF-A0A174RYY1-F1
#
_entry.id   AF-A0A174RYY1-F1
#
_cell.length_a   1.000
_cell.length_b   1.000
_cell.length_c   1.000
_cell.angle_alpha   90.00
_cell.angle_beta   90.00
_cell.angle_gamma   90.00
#
_symmetry.space_group_name_H-M   'P 1'
#
loop_
_entity.id
_entity.type
_entity.pdbx_description
1 polymer ?
#
loop_
_entity_poly.entity_id
_entity_poly.type
_entity_poly.pdbx_seq_one_letter_code
_entity_poly.pdbx_strand_id
1 'polypeptide(L)'
;MQQKKECILDLSIGEKYMLTVREASVYFHIGIKHMRRLAENNDGEFALYVGNRYLICRPKFEKYLQKLMENPVRTDGELEKDDEE
;
A
#
# COMPACT_ATOMS: atom_id res chain seq x y z
N MET A 1 -15.42 22.33 24.57
CA MET A 1 -15.51 20.90 24.22
C MET A 1 -14.13 20.45 23.74
N GLN A 2 -13.32 19.89 24.63
CA GLN A 2 -12.03 19.32 24.23
C GLN A 2 -12.32 18.03 23.46
N GLN A 3 -12.03 18.04 22.16
CA GLN A 3 -12.03 16.81 21.37
C GLN A 3 -10.93 15.93 21.96
N LYS A 4 -11.38 14.83 22.58
CA LYS A 4 -10.54 13.76 23.11
C LYS A 4 -9.76 13.20 21.93
N LYS A 5 -8.51 13.63 21.77
CA LYS A 5 -7.56 13.07 20.81
C LYS A 5 -7.28 11.67 21.34
N GLU A 6 -8.02 10.68 20.85
CA GLU A 6 -7.74 9.29 21.16
C GLU A 6 -6.27 9.06 20.84
N CYS A 7 -5.52 8.51 21.79
CA CYS A 7 -4.12 8.17 21.64
C CYS A 7 -4.01 7.05 20.61
N ILE A 8 -4.12 7.39 19.34
CA ILE A 8 -3.39 6.72 18.29
C ILE A 8 -1.95 6.75 18.80
N LEU A 9 -1.45 5.62 19.29
CA LEU A 9 -0.01 5.49 19.50
C LEU A 9 0.63 5.95 18.19
N ASP A 10 1.46 6.99 18.28
CA ASP A 10 2.22 7.54 17.16
C ASP A 10 3.33 6.55 16.81
N LEU A 11 2.92 5.36 16.37
CA LEU A 11 3.80 4.31 15.90
C LEU A 11 4.45 4.79 14.62
N SER A 12 5.76 4.56 14.51
CA SER A 12 6.45 4.76 13.25
C SER A 12 5.83 3.86 12.17
N ILE A 13 5.96 4.25 10.90
CA ILE A 13 5.38 3.50 9.77
C ILE A 13 5.86 2.03 9.79
N GLY A 14 7.11 1.80 10.22
CA GLY A 14 7.71 0.47 10.35
C GLY A 14 7.21 -0.37 11.53
N GLU A 15 6.44 0.18 12.46
CA GLU A 15 5.85 -0.57 13.58
C GLU A 15 4.38 -0.95 13.32
N LYS A 16 3.73 -0.26 12.37
CA LYS A 16 2.33 -0.51 12.03
C LYS A 16 2.17 -1.82 11.24
N TYR A 17 1.24 -2.67 11.69
CA TYR A 17 0.89 -3.91 11.00
C TYR A 17 0.09 -3.66 9.71
N MET A 18 -0.89 -2.74 9.79
CA MET A 18 -1.67 -2.29 8.65
C MET A 18 -1.26 -0.87 8.28
N LEU A 19 -0.98 -0.66 7.00
CA LEU A 19 -0.62 0.65 6.45
C LEU A 19 -1.78 1.19 5.63
N THR A 20 -2.06 2.48 5.73
CA THR A 20 -2.90 3.15 4.72
C THR A 20 -2.17 3.19 3.38
N VAL A 21 -2.90 3.38 2.28
CA VAL A 21 -2.30 3.52 0.93
C VAL A 21 -1.20 4.59 0.90
N ARG A 22 -1.36 5.69 1.64
CA ARG A 22 -0.36 6.77 1.73
C ARG A 22 0.90 6.31 2.49
N GLU A 23 0.74 5.62 3.61
CA GLU A 23 1.87 5.11 4.38
C GLU A 23 2.61 4.00 3.63
N ALA A 24 1.86 3.09 2.98
CA ALA A 24 2.44 2.04 2.16
C ALA A 24 3.22 2.61 0.96
N SER A 25 2.72 3.70 0.37
CA SER A 25 3.42 4.42 -0.70
C SER A 25 4.80 4.92 -0.25
N VAL A 26 4.90 5.48 0.96
CA VAL A 26 6.17 5.94 1.54
C VAL A 26 7.05 4.76 1.97
N TYR A 27 6.48 3.73 2.58
CA TYR A 27 7.22 2.57 3.07
C TYR A 27 7.84 1.75 1.92
N PHE A 28 7.05 1.42 0.90
CA PHE A 28 7.47 0.59 -0.24
C PHE A 28 7.97 1.40 -1.44
N HIS A 29 7.92 2.74 -1.38
CA HIS A 29 8.32 3.64 -2.48
C HIS A 29 7.55 3.40 -3.79
N ILE A 30 6.26 3.08 -3.71
CA ILE A 30 5.38 2.90 -4.87
C ILE A 30 4.37 4.04 -4.89
N GLY A 31 4.12 4.65 -6.05
CA GLY A 31 3.21 5.79 -6.17
C GLY A 31 1.79 5.49 -5.67
N ILE A 32 1.12 6.48 -5.06
CA ILE A 32 -0.22 6.31 -4.44
C ILE A 32 -1.25 5.77 -5.43
N LYS A 33 -1.27 6.29 -6.67
CA LYS A 33 -2.17 5.81 -7.73
C LYS A 33 -1.96 4.31 -8.00
N HIS A 34 -0.71 3.90 -8.13
CA HIS A 34 -0.34 2.51 -8.38
C HIS A 34 -0.67 1.64 -7.18
N MET A 35 -0.33 2.06 -5.95
CA MET A 35 -0.70 1.32 -4.73
C MET A 35 -2.21 1.12 -4.60
N ARG A 36 -3.03 2.08 -5.05
CA ARG A 36 -4.49 1.95 -5.06
C ARG A 36 -4.95 0.90 -6.07
N ARG A 37 -4.49 0.98 -7.32
CA ARG A 37 -4.77 -0.03 -8.37
C ARG A 37 -4.32 -1.44 -7.92
N LEU A 38 -3.15 -1.52 -7.29
CA LEU A 38 -2.58 -2.76 -6.79
C LEU A 38 -3.41 -3.35 -5.64
N ALA A 39 -3.95 -2.50 -4.76
CA ALA A 39 -4.86 -2.90 -3.70
C ALA A 39 -6.22 -3.37 -4.23
N GLU A 40 -6.76 -2.70 -5.24
CA GLU A 40 -8.01 -3.08 -5.92
C GLU A 40 -7.89 -4.46 -6.60
N ASN A 41 -6.77 -4.72 -7.28
CA ASN A 41 -6.53 -5.98 -7.98
C ASN A 41 -6.24 -7.17 -7.06
N ASN A 42 -5.81 -6.92 -5.81
CA ASN A 42 -5.38 -7.96 -4.87
C ASN A 42 -6.12 -7.86 -3.53
N ASP A 43 -7.42 -7.54 -3.58
CA ASP A 43 -8.29 -7.50 -2.41
C ASP A 43 -8.39 -8.90 -1.78
N GLY A 44 -8.16 -8.99 -0.47
CA GLY A 44 -8.11 -10.25 0.29
C GLY A 44 -6.73 -10.92 0.36
N GLU A 45 -5.81 -10.64 -0.57
CA GLU A 45 -4.45 -11.18 -0.51
C GLU A 45 -3.60 -10.36 0.46
N PHE A 46 -3.15 -9.17 0.07
CA PHE A 46 -2.45 -8.22 0.96
C PHE A 46 -3.22 -6.92 1.21
N ALA A 47 -4.25 -6.63 0.42
CA ALA A 47 -5.12 -5.49 0.64
C ALA A 47 -6.40 -5.90 1.36
N LEU A 48 -6.92 -5.01 2.19
CA LEU A 48 -8.20 -5.14 2.85
C LEU A 48 -9.01 -3.86 2.62
N TYR A 49 -10.16 -4.00 1.98
CA TYR A 49 -11.11 -2.91 1.90
C TYR A 49 -11.92 -2.77 3.21
N VAL A 50 -11.68 -1.69 3.96
CA VAL A 50 -12.38 -1.41 5.22
C VAL A 50 -13.19 -0.12 5.09
N GLY A 51 -14.50 -0.29 4.91
CA GLY A 51 -15.46 0.81 4.77
C GLY A 51 -15.29 1.57 3.45
N ASN A 52 -14.40 2.56 3.44
CA ASN A 52 -14.12 3.44 2.30
C ASN A 52 -12.62 3.62 2.03
N ARG A 53 -11.77 2.80 2.65
CA ARG A 53 -10.32 2.90 2.50
C ARG A 53 -9.70 1.52 2.38
N TYR A 54 -8.68 1.43 1.53
CA TYR A 54 -7.80 0.28 1.49
C TYR A 54 -6.75 0.37 2.58
N LEU A 55 -6.57 -0.74 3.28
CA LEU A 55 -5.45 -0.98 4.17
C LEU A 55 -4.57 -2.07 3.58
N ILE A 56 -3.26 -1.88 3.65
CA ILE A 56 -2.26 -2.81 3.16
C ILE A 56 -1.69 -3.55 4.37
N CYS A 57 -1.78 -4.87 4.34
CA CYS A 57 -1.13 -5.73 5.32
C CYS A 57 0.35 -5.85 4.97
N ARG A 58 1.20 -5.17 5.75
CA ARG A 58 2.66 -5.06 5.51
C ARG A 58 3.34 -6.43 5.30
N PRO A 59 3.23 -7.43 6.20
CA PRO A 59 3.96 -8.69 6.03
C PRO A 59 3.47 -9.51 4.84
N LYS A 60 2.19 -9.38 4.47
CA LYS A 60 1.68 -10.06 3.28
C LYS A 60 2.19 -9.40 1.99
N PHE A 61 2.26 -8.06 1.98
CA PHE A 61 2.81 -7.34 0.85
C PHE A 61 4.32 -7.58 0.68
N GLU A 62 5.08 -7.67 1.78
CA GLU A 62 6.51 -8.04 1.73
C GLU A 62 6.70 -9.44 1.11
N LYS A 63 5.88 -10.42 1.49
CA LYS A 63 5.88 -11.76 0.87
C LYS A 63 5.50 -11.71 -0.62
N TYR A 64 4.55 -10.87 -0.98
CA TYR A 64 4.17 -10.66 -2.37
C TYR A 64 5.34 -10.11 -3.20
N LEU A 65 6.04 -9.09 -2.69
CA LEU A 65 7.24 -8.55 -3.33
C LEU A 65 8.36 -9.60 -3.45
N GLN A 66 8.58 -10.39 -2.40
CA GLN A 66 9.57 -11.48 -2.43
C GLN A 66 9.24 -12.51 -3.53
N LYS A 67 7.98 -12.92 -3.63
CA LYS A 67 7.51 -13.85 -4.68
C LYS A 67 7.70 -13.27 -6.09
N LEU A 68 7.48 -11.97 -6.27
CA LEU A 68 7.73 -11.28 -7.55
C LEU A 68 9.22 -11.23 -7.91
N MET A 69 10.10 -11.13 -6.92
CA MET A 69 11.55 -11.15 -7.15
C MET A 69 12.07 -12.55 -7.47
N GLU A 70 11.50 -13.59 -6.86
CA GLU A 70 11.90 -14.99 -7.07
C GLU A 70 11.53 -15.52 -8.46
N ASN A 71 10.45 -15.01 -9.05
CA ASN A 71 10.07 -15.28 -10.44
C ASN A 71 9.88 -13.95 -11.16
N PRO A 72 10.90 -13.42 -11.86
CA PRO A 72 10.77 -12.21 -12.64
C PRO A 72 9.86 -12.50 -13.84
N VAL A 73 8.55 -12.40 -13.62
CA VAL A 73 7.63 -12.11 -14.72
C VAL A 73 8.13 -10.79 -15.28
N ARG A 74 8.48 -10.78 -16.56
CA ARG A 74 8.79 -9.56 -17.29
C ARG A 74 7.56 -8.68 -17.21
N THR A 75 7.50 -7.81 -16.21
CA THR A 75 6.61 -6.66 -16.24
C THR A 75 7.36 -5.62 -17.06
N ASP A 76 7.22 -5.75 -18.36
CA ASP A 76 7.35 -4.65 -19.30
C ASP A 76 6.44 -3.52 -18.82
N GLY A 77 7.04 -2.65 -18.01
CA GLY A 77 6.40 -1.46 -17.50
C GLY A 77 6.07 -0.55 -18.67
N GLU A 78 4.83 -0.61 -19.13
CA GLU A 78 4.17 0.54 -19.71
C GLU A 78 4.04 1.58 -18.58
N LEU A 79 5.10 2.38 -18.42
CA LEU A 79 4.96 3.73 -17.94
C LEU A 79 4.10 4.45 -18.98
N GLU A 80 2.78 4.45 -18.76
CA GLU A 80 1.91 5.46 -19.35
C GLU A 80 2.56 6.81 -19.03
N LYS A 81 3.12 7.43 -20.07
CA LYS A 81 3.43 8.85 -20.07
C LYS A 81 2.06 9.51 -19.91
N ASP A 82 1.70 9.91 -18.70
CA ASP A 82 0.65 10.90 -18.54
C ASP A 82 1.23 12.17 -19.16
N ASP A 83 0.83 12.39 -20.42
CA ASP A 83 1.13 13.57 -21.22
C ASP A 83 0.79 14.84 -20.42
N GLU A 84 1.64 15.84 -20.63
CA GLU A 84 1.51 17.21 -20.17
C GLU A 84 0.14 17.79 -20.53
N GLU A 85 -0.54 18.42 -19.55
CA GLU A 85 -1.23 19.70 -19.74
C GLU A 85 -1.23 20.53 -18.44
#